data_AF-A0A259HA56-F1
#
_entry.id   AF-A0A259HA56-F1
#
_cell.length_a   1.000
_cell.length_b   1.000
_cell.length_c   1.000
_cell.angle_alpha   90.00
_cell.angle_beta   90.00
_cell.angle_gamma   90.00
#
_symmetry.space_group_name_H-M   'P 1'
#
loop_
_entity.id
_entity.type
_entity.pdbx_description
1 polymer ?
#
loop_
_entity_poly.entity_id
_entity_poly.type
_entity_poly.pdbx_seq_one_letter_code
_entity_poly.pdbx_strand_id
1 'polypeptide(L)'
;MSQVLLWFLLPIGLYTYFVVEKRHKMEYQHTFDDFYKNVYENSSLSDNEKMKLYKEMLIKNGYTIVHTTEKSVRGEKKYLSLGLMMIGFGLYIVGLLLYLFYFYTIQKPHVVEYTL
;
A
#
# COMPACT_ATOMS: atom_id res chain seq x y z
N MET A 1 13.43 -18.69 17.97
CA MET A 1 12.98 -18.59 16.56
C MET A 1 12.31 -17.27 16.19
N SER A 2 11.51 -16.64 17.08
CA SER A 2 10.79 -15.39 16.76
C SER A 2 11.68 -14.21 16.40
N GLN A 3 12.83 -14.05 17.06
CA GLN A 3 13.76 -12.94 16.79
C GLN A 3 14.40 -13.01 15.40
N VAL A 4 14.74 -14.22 14.92
CA VAL A 4 15.33 -14.43 13.59
C VAL A 4 14.38 -13.97 12.49
N LEU A 5 13.09 -14.30 12.62
CA LEU A 5 12.04 -13.88 11.68
C LEU A 5 11.90 -12.34 11.61
N LEU A 6 12.10 -11.66 12.73
CA LEU A 6 12.00 -10.20 12.81
C LEU A 6 13.01 -9.49 11.89
N TRP A 7 14.23 -10.03 11.79
CA TRP A 7 15.29 -9.50 10.93
C TRP A 7 14.97 -9.61 9.44
N PHE A 8 14.17 -10.60 9.06
CA PHE A 8 13.76 -10.81 7.68
C PHE A 8 12.51 -9.99 7.30
N LEU A 9 11.84 -9.31 8.24
CA LEU A 9 10.65 -8.50 7.92
C LEU A 9 10.94 -7.39 6.92
N LEU A 10 12.08 -6.70 7.03
CA LEU A 10 12.46 -5.64 6.10
C LEU A 10 12.70 -6.20 4.67
N PRO A 11 13.61 -7.18 4.45
CA PRO A 11 13.84 -7.71 3.10
C PRO A 11 12.61 -8.41 2.51
N ILE A 12 11.84 -9.14 3.32
CA ILE A 12 10.58 -9.75 2.88
C ILE A 12 9.57 -8.66 2.50
N GLY A 13 9.40 -7.64 3.33
CA GLY A 13 8.49 -6.53 3.05
C GLY A 13 8.85 -5.78 1.77
N LEU A 14 10.14 -5.52 1.53
CA LEU A 14 10.65 -4.93 0.29
C LEU A 14 10.31 -5.81 -0.93
N TYR A 15 10.58 -7.11 -0.85
CA TYR A 15 10.25 -8.04 -1.92
C TYR A 15 8.74 -8.07 -2.19
N THR A 16 7.93 -8.25 -1.15
CA THR A 16 6.47 -8.31 -1.28
C THR A 16 5.91 -7.01 -1.88
N TYR A 17 6.38 -5.84 -1.44
CA TYR A 17 5.91 -4.57 -1.96
C TYR A 17 6.32 -4.34 -3.43
N PHE A 18 7.62 -4.44 -3.73
CA PHE A 18 8.14 -4.07 -5.05
C PHE A 18 7.88 -5.11 -6.13
N VAL A 19 7.79 -6.39 -5.76
CA VAL A 19 7.62 -7.49 -6.72
C VAL A 19 6.18 -7.97 -6.76
N VAL A 20 5.62 -8.37 -5.62
CA VAL A 20 4.29 -9.03 -5.60
C VAL A 20 3.17 -8.01 -5.76
N GLU A 21 3.08 -7.04 -4.85
CA GLU A 21 1.99 -6.06 -4.86
C GLU A 21 2.02 -5.17 -6.10
N LYS A 22 3.22 -4.78 -6.55
CA LYS A 22 3.38 -4.01 -7.78
C LYS A 22 2.92 -4.77 -9.03
N ARG A 23 3.18 -6.09 -9.11
CA ARG A 23 2.68 -6.93 -10.22
C ARG A 23 1.18 -7.07 -10.19
N HIS A 24 0.61 -7.40 -9.02
CA HIS A 24 -0.84 -7.53 -8.88
C HIS A 24 -1.56 -6.22 -9.24
N LYS A 25 -0.99 -5.06 -8.88
CA LYS A 25 -1.55 -3.76 -9.27
C LYS A 25 -1.58 -3.58 -10.80
N MET A 26 -0.54 -4.02 -11.51
CA MET A 26 -0.51 -3.95 -12.98
C MET A 26 -1.54 -4.88 -13.62
N GLU A 27 -1.64 -6.13 -13.16
CA GLU A 27 -2.65 -7.09 -13.65
C GLU A 27 -4.08 -6.59 -13.42
N TYR A 28 -4.31 -6.00 -12.26
CA TYR A 28 -5.60 -5.42 -11.92
C TYR A 28 -5.94 -4.24 -12.83
N GLN A 29 -4.97 -3.33 -13.06
CA GLN A 29 -5.15 -2.22 -13.99
C GLN A 29 -5.48 -2.70 -15.41
N HIS A 30 -4.79 -3.75 -15.88
CA HIS A 30 -5.05 -4.32 -17.21
C HIS A 30 -6.49 -4.82 -17.35
N THR A 31 -7.05 -5.43 -16.30
CA THR A 31 -8.46 -5.87 -16.29
C THR A 31 -9.42 -4.70 -16.43
N PHE A 32 -9.10 -3.56 -15.80
CA PHE A 32 -9.89 -2.33 -15.94
C PHE A 32 -9.75 -1.71 -17.33
N ASP A 33 -8.54 -1.70 -17.89
CA ASP A 33 -8.28 -1.13 -19.22
C ASP A 33 -8.97 -1.95 -20.31
N ASP A 34 -8.95 -3.29 -20.21
CA ASP A 34 -9.66 -4.19 -21.11
C ASP A 34 -11.18 -3.98 -21.04
N PHE A 35 -11.72 -3.89 -19.82
CA PHE A 35 -13.14 -3.59 -19.63
C PHE A 35 -13.50 -2.23 -20.22
N TYR A 36 -12.67 -1.21 -19.98
CA TYR A 36 -12.86 0.12 -20.53
C TYR A 36 -12.91 0.09 -22.05
N LYS A 37 -11.94 -0.57 -22.68
CA LYS A 37 -11.89 -0.70 -24.14
C LYS A 37 -13.14 -1.36 -24.70
N ASN A 38 -13.53 -2.51 -24.13
CA ASN A 38 -14.69 -3.28 -24.58
C ASN A 38 -16.02 -2.51 -24.44
N VAL A 39 -16.20 -1.74 -23.36
CA VAL A 39 -17.43 -0.97 -23.12
C VAL A 39 -17.43 0.34 -23.90
N TYR A 40 -16.29 1.02 -24.01
CA TYR A 40 -16.17 2.29 -24.70
C TYR A 40 -16.32 2.13 -26.22
N GLU A 41 -15.65 1.15 -26.82
CA GLU A 41 -15.67 0.88 -28.26
C GLU A 41 -17.01 0.29 -28.74
N ASN A 42 -17.86 -0.16 -27.83
CA ASN A 42 -19.17 -0.68 -28.19
C ASN A 42 -20.12 0.47 -28.58
N SER A 43 -20.39 0.59 -29.88
CA SER A 43 -21.27 1.60 -30.47
C SER A 43 -22.77 1.34 -30.26
N SER A 44 -23.15 0.14 -29.80
CA SER A 44 -24.55 -0.22 -29.53
C SER A 44 -25.05 0.28 -28.17
N LEU A 45 -24.15 0.68 -27.27
CA LEU A 45 -24.48 1.14 -25.93
C LEU A 45 -24.58 2.67 -25.88
N SER A 46 -25.63 3.17 -25.26
CA SER A 46 -25.75 4.58 -24.91
C SER A 46 -24.77 4.97 -23.79
N ASP A 47 -24.41 6.26 -23.71
CA ASP A 47 -23.48 6.75 -22.69
C ASP A 47 -23.95 6.46 -21.25
N ASN A 48 -25.26 6.49 -21.02
CA ASN A 48 -25.86 6.14 -19.74
C ASN A 48 -25.69 4.65 -19.38
N GLU A 49 -25.81 3.76 -20.36
CA GLU A 49 -25.61 2.32 -20.16
C GLU A 49 -24.14 2.01 -19.90
N LYS A 50 -23.22 2.65 -20.63
CA LYS A 50 -21.78 2.56 -20.36
C LYS A 50 -21.46 2.99 -18.94
N MET A 51 -22.03 4.12 -18.49
CA MET A 51 -21.82 4.63 -17.13
C MET A 51 -22.34 3.66 -16.05
N LYS A 52 -23.50 3.05 -16.29
CA LYS A 52 -24.05 2.03 -15.39
C LYS A 52 -23.13 0.82 -15.28
N LEU A 53 -22.62 0.32 -16.42
CA LEU A 53 -21.68 -0.79 -16.45
C LEU A 53 -20.36 -0.47 -15.72
N TYR A 54 -19.80 0.73 -15.88
CA TYR A 54 -18.62 1.15 -15.11
C TYR A 54 -18.88 1.18 -13.61
N LYS A 55 -20.05 1.68 -13.18
CA LYS A 55 -20.42 1.72 -11.76
C LYS A 55 -20.57 0.32 -11.18
N GLU A 56 -21.23 -0.59 -11.90
CA GLU A 56 -21.38 -1.99 -11.48
C GLU A 56 -20.03 -2.71 -11.39
N MET A 57 -19.14 -2.46 -12.36
CA MET A 57 -17.80 -3.02 -12.38
C MET A 57 -16.96 -2.55 -11.17
N LEU A 58 -17.01 -1.26 -10.83
CA LEU A 58 -16.35 -0.72 -9.63
C LEU A 58 -16.91 -1.32 -8.34
N ILE A 59 -18.24 -1.42 -8.21
CA ILE A 59 -18.89 -2.01 -7.03
C ILE A 59 -18.53 -3.49 -6.89
N LYS A 60 -18.57 -4.27 -7.98
CA LYS A 60 -18.20 -5.70 -7.99
C LYS A 60 -16.75 -5.92 -7.54
N ASN A 61 -15.89 -4.94 -7.81
CA ASN A 61 -14.48 -4.92 -7.43
C ASN A 61 -14.21 -4.36 -6.02
N GLY A 62 -15.27 -4.05 -5.26
CA GLY A 62 -15.19 -3.57 -3.88
C GLY A 62 -14.78 -2.11 -3.75
N TYR A 63 -14.93 -1.31 -4.81
CA TYR A 63 -14.76 0.14 -4.74
C TYR A 63 -16.02 0.78 -4.16
N THR A 64 -15.83 1.77 -3.29
CA THR A 64 -16.91 2.63 -2.81
C THR A 64 -17.08 3.77 -3.80
N ILE A 65 -18.28 3.97 -4.33
CA ILE A 65 -18.55 5.07 -5.26
C ILE A 65 -18.64 6.37 -4.46
N VAL A 66 -17.75 7.31 -4.75
CA VAL A 66 -17.61 8.57 -4.01
C VAL A 66 -18.21 9.73 -4.80
N HIS A 67 -18.19 9.64 -6.12
CA HIS A 67 -18.76 10.66 -6.99
C HIS A 67 -19.31 10.04 -8.28
N THR A 68 -20.44 10.56 -8.75
CA THR A 68 -21.05 10.18 -10.04
C THR A 68 -21.60 11.44 -10.68
N THR A 69 -21.20 11.70 -11.92
CA THR A 69 -21.74 12.74 -12.80
C THR A 69 -22.26 12.10 -14.07
N GLU A 70 -22.90 12.90 -14.94
CA GLU A 70 -23.34 12.45 -16.27
C GLU A 70 -22.17 11.95 -17.14
N LYS A 71 -20.93 12.35 -16.85
CA LYS A 71 -19.75 12.04 -17.67
C LYS A 71 -18.66 11.26 -16.93
N SER A 72 -18.82 10.99 -15.64
CA SER A 72 -17.78 10.30 -14.86
C SER A 72 -18.32 9.57 -13.64
N VAL A 73 -17.72 8.43 -13.33
CA VAL A 73 -17.91 7.71 -12.06
C VAL A 73 -16.55 7.56 -11.40
N ARG A 74 -16.45 7.96 -10.13
CA ARG A 74 -15.25 7.81 -9.31
C ARG A 74 -15.51 6.84 -8.17
N GLY A 75 -14.77 5.73 -8.17
CA GLY A 75 -14.71 4.78 -7.07
C GLY A 75 -13.38 4.90 -6.31
N GLU A 76 -13.42 4.72 -5.00
CA GLU A 76 -12.23 4.67 -4.15
C GLU A 76 -12.17 3.36 -3.38
N LYS A 77 -10.96 2.81 -3.22
CA LYS A 77 -10.69 1.60 -2.45
C LYS A 77 -9.37 1.76 -1.72
N LYS A 78 -9.38 1.50 -0.41
CA LYS A 78 -8.17 1.47 0.41
C LYS A 78 -7.59 0.07 0.37
N TYR A 79 -6.37 -0.04 -0.14
CA TYR A 79 -5.63 -1.30 -0.15
C TYR A 79 -4.70 -1.33 1.06
N LEU A 80 -4.84 -2.36 1.89
CA LEU A 80 -3.86 -2.65 2.92
C LEU A 80 -2.65 -3.30 2.25
N SER A 81 -1.51 -2.62 2.27
CA SER A 81 -0.25 -3.16 1.77
C SER A 81 0.47 -3.90 2.90
N LEU A 82 0.53 -5.22 2.79
CA LEU A 82 1.28 -6.06 3.73
C LEU A 82 2.78 -5.80 3.58
N GLY A 83 3.24 -5.53 2.36
CA GLY A 83 4.62 -5.15 2.08
C GLY A 83 5.04 -3.87 2.81
N LEU A 84 4.27 -2.78 2.68
CA LEU A 84 4.54 -1.52 3.39
C LEU A 84 4.48 -1.69 4.91
N MET A 85 3.53 -2.49 5.42
CA MET A 85 3.43 -2.79 6.84
C MET A 85 4.70 -3.49 7.36
N MET A 86 5.17 -4.52 6.65
CA MET A 86 6.39 -5.25 6.99
C MET A 86 7.64 -4.36 6.91
N ILE A 87 7.74 -3.48 5.90
CA ILE A 87 8.82 -2.50 5.80
C ILE A 87 8.82 -1.57 7.01
N GLY A 88 7.65 -1.06 7.41
CA GLY A 88 7.50 -0.19 8.57
C GLY A 88 8.01 -0.84 9.86
N PHE A 89 7.61 -2.09 10.12
CA PHE A 89 8.12 -2.84 11.28
C PHE A 89 9.62 -3.12 11.17
N GLY A 90 10.11 -3.48 9.98
CA GLY A 90 11.54 -3.68 9.72
C GLY A 90 12.38 -2.44 10.04
N LEU A 91 11.95 -1.26 9.58
CA LEU A 91 12.63 0.00 9.84
C LEU A 91 12.62 0.37 11.33
N TYR A 92 11.51 0.10 12.02
CA TYR A 92 11.43 0.31 13.47
C TYR A 92 12.49 -0.50 14.24
N ILE A 93 12.65 -1.78 13.88
CA ILE A 93 13.64 -2.66 14.50
C ILE A 93 15.06 -2.15 14.24
N VAL A 94 15.37 -1.79 12.98
CA VAL A 94 16.67 -1.22 12.62
C VAL A 94 16.95 0.07 13.39
N GLY A 95 15.97 0.96 13.47
CA GLY A 95 16.07 2.22 14.22
C GLY A 95 16.32 2.00 15.71
N LEU A 96 15.63 1.03 16.33
CA LEU A 96 15.84 0.67 17.73
C LEU A 96 17.28 0.23 17.99
N LEU A 97 17.84 -0.60 17.12
CA LEU A 97 19.21 -1.10 17.27
C LEU A 97 20.24 0.00 17.12
N LEU A 98 20.05 0.91 16.15
CA LEU A 98 20.90 2.10 15.99
C LEU A 98 20.83 2.99 17.23
N TYR A 99 19.63 3.19 17.78
CA TYR A 99 19.45 3.96 19.01
C TYR A 99 20.14 3.30 20.21
N LEU A 100 19.99 1.98 20.39
CA LEU A 100 20.66 1.25 21.48
C LEU A 100 22.18 1.34 21.33
N PHE A 101 22.71 1.17 20.12
CA PHE A 101 24.12 1.35 19.85
C PHE A 101 24.60 2.76 20.24
N TYR A 102 23.87 3.81 19.80
CA TYR A 102 24.17 5.19 20.17
C TYR A 102 24.14 5.38 21.70
N PHE A 103 23.10 4.90 22.36
CA PHE A 103 22.90 5.04 23.80
C PHE A 103 24.05 4.43 24.62
N TYR A 104 24.51 3.23 24.26
CA TYR A 104 25.55 2.54 25.02
C TYR A 104 26.98 2.99 24.68
N THR A 105 27.22 3.49 23.46
CA THR A 105 28.59 3.75 22.98
C THR A 105 28.92 5.23 22.84
N ILE A 106 27.94 6.06 22.46
CA ILE A 106 28.15 7.47 22.13
C ILE A 106 27.59 8.37 23.24
N GLN A 107 26.42 8.04 23.78
CA GLN A 107 25.76 8.86 24.79
C GLN A 107 26.51 8.78 26.12
N LYS A 108 27.13 9.89 26.51
CA LYS A 108 27.85 9.99 27.78
C LYS A 108 26.85 10.01 28.95
N PRO A 109 27.17 9.36 30.07
CA PRO A 109 26.34 9.42 31.27
C PRO A 109 26.32 10.85 31.81
N HIS A 110 25.16 11.25 32.32
CA HIS A 110 25.06 12.50 33.06
C HIS A 110 25.69 12.31 34.44
N VAL A 111 26.73 13.08 34.75
CA VAL A 111 27.41 13.05 36.05
C VAL A 111 27.06 14.32 36.79
N VAL A 112 26.61 14.15 38.03
CA VAL A 112 26.37 15.24 38.98
C VAL A 112 27.29 15.01 40.16
N GLU A 113 28.14 15.99 40.46
CA GLU A 113 29.08 15.94 41.57
C GLU A 113 28.82 17.15 42.48
N TYR A 114 28.77 16.91 43.79
CA TYR A 114 28.60 17.94 44.81
C TYR A 114 29.83 17.94 45.72
N THR A 115 30.50 19.08 45.83
CA THR A 115 31.65 19.29 46.71
C THR A 115 31.27 20.18 47.90
N LEU A 116 31.73 19.79 49.09
CA LEU A 116 31.53 20.47 50.38
C LEU A 116 32.71 21.39 50.72
#